data_AF-A0A5Q0JX51-F1
#
_entry.id   AF-A0A5Q0JX51-F1
#
_cell.length_a   1.000
_cell.length_b   1.000
_cell.length_c   1.000
_cell.angle_alpha   90.00
_cell.angle_beta   90.00
_cell.angle_gamma   90.00
#
_symmetry.space_group_name_H-M   'P 1'
#
loop_
_entity.id
_entity.type
_entity.pdbx_description
1 polymer ?
#
loop_
_entity_poly.entity_id
_entity_poly.type
_entity_poly.pdbx_seq_one_letter_code
_entity_poly.pdbx_strand_id
1 'polypeptide(L)'
;MKKKIKLIIILFISFHVYGQENKTLSEALWERAQNCYAMFEDSDGDGKVDYDEIIDDSKNGYLKVSGTYPTCGCTCESTIAAYKTNSDAYVFVDKNSWNCSWRKNITSSKSLNKIFPFDFESDGFFSKKIENTTHHATFYLDIEIPKTGTDTKVSIKMIPFGLHIKSKKNIEFGYSEALGYSSISHYPTLIYNIVKDLQDEETLNHLLNSRFDEISNQDMKLINESVNDKNYFKNKVELIKYLKELKCKYDLYTKIKHESLVLGWNREKGIFYIKTKGSSPKKVSFLNFLKTAEYWSAMC
;
A
#
# COMPACT_ATOMS: atom_id res chain seq x y z
N MET A 1 -53.82 4.83 36.85
CA MET A 1 -52.99 4.50 35.66
C MET A 1 -51.79 5.43 35.42
N LYS A 2 -51.91 6.77 35.56
CA LYS A 2 -50.83 7.72 35.22
C LYS A 2 -49.52 7.59 36.04
N LYS A 3 -49.55 7.08 37.28
CA LYS A 3 -48.33 6.86 38.10
C LYS A 3 -47.50 5.63 37.70
N LYS A 4 -48.11 4.58 37.12
CA LYS A 4 -47.38 3.36 36.71
C LYS A 4 -46.61 3.56 35.39
N ILE A 5 -47.07 4.47 34.53
CA ILE A 5 -46.40 4.81 33.25
C ILE A 5 -45.12 5.62 33.46
N LYS A 6 -45.07 6.51 34.46
CA LYS A 6 -43.85 7.29 34.78
C LYS A 6 -42.70 6.41 35.30
N LEU A 7 -43.00 5.31 36.00
CA LEU A 7 -41.96 4.42 36.55
C LEU A 7 -41.29 3.58 35.45
N ILE A 8 -42.05 3.16 34.43
CA ILE A 8 -41.55 2.37 33.30
C ILE A 8 -40.62 3.21 32.41
N ILE A 9 -40.93 4.48 32.19
CA ILE A 9 -40.08 5.38 31.38
C ILE A 9 -38.75 5.67 32.08
N ILE A 10 -38.73 5.80 33.41
CA ILE A 10 -37.49 6.02 34.17
C ILE A 10 -36.60 4.76 34.14
N LEU A 11 -37.19 3.57 34.25
CA LEU A 11 -36.46 2.30 34.13
C LEU A 11 -35.86 2.10 32.73
N PHE A 12 -36.59 2.43 31.66
CA PHE A 12 -36.06 2.32 30.29
C PHE A 12 -34.91 3.29 30.00
N ILE A 13 -34.92 4.50 30.59
CA ILE A 13 -33.82 5.45 30.42
C ILE A 13 -32.56 4.97 31.19
N SER A 14 -32.71 4.36 32.37
CA SER A 14 -31.56 3.80 33.11
C SER A 14 -30.91 2.59 32.43
N PHE A 15 -31.66 1.80 31.66
CA PHE A 15 -31.08 0.67 30.90
C PHE A 15 -30.37 1.12 29.61
N HIS A 16 -30.69 2.29 29.05
CA HIS A 16 -30.00 2.80 27.86
C HIS A 16 -28.73 3.62 28.19
N VAL A 17 -28.57 4.09 29.43
CA VAL A 17 -27.37 4.85 29.84
C VAL A 17 -26.22 3.94 30.31
N TYR A 18 -26.50 2.69 30.68
CA TYR A 18 -25.48 1.74 31.17
C TYR A 18 -24.93 0.76 30.13
N GLY A 19 -25.24 0.96 28.85
CA GLY A 19 -24.74 0.15 27.73
C GLY A 19 -23.64 0.81 26.90
N GLN A 20 -22.99 1.87 27.39
CA GLN A 20 -21.70 2.27 26.81
C GLN A 20 -20.68 1.21 27.22
N GLU A 21 -20.45 0.22 26.35
CA GLU A 21 -19.31 -0.68 26.45
C GLU A 21 -18.06 0.19 26.59
N ASN A 22 -17.53 0.30 27.80
CA ASN A 22 -16.22 0.88 28.06
C ASN A 22 -15.16 -0.09 27.52
N LYS A 23 -15.11 -0.26 26.20
CA LYS A 23 -14.08 -1.05 25.54
C LYS A 23 -12.73 -0.47 25.93
N THR A 24 -11.88 -1.32 26.48
CA THR A 24 -10.50 -0.98 26.79
C THR A 24 -9.73 -0.67 25.50
N LEU A 25 -8.63 0.06 25.62
CA LEU A 25 -7.77 0.34 24.47
C LEU A 25 -7.26 -0.95 23.81
N SER A 26 -6.94 -1.96 24.62
CA SER A 26 -6.51 -3.27 24.13
C SER A 26 -7.61 -3.95 23.31
N GLU A 27 -8.84 -4.01 23.83
CA GLU A 27 -9.98 -4.57 23.08
C GLU A 27 -10.22 -3.84 21.75
N ALA A 28 -10.13 -2.50 21.75
CA ALA A 28 -10.28 -1.70 20.54
C ALA A 28 -9.16 -1.94 19.51
N LEU A 29 -7.92 -2.18 19.94
CA LEU A 29 -6.81 -2.53 19.06
C LEU A 29 -7.02 -3.94 18.47
N TRP A 30 -7.34 -4.91 19.33
CA TRP A 30 -7.55 -6.30 18.91
C TRP A 30 -8.74 -6.47 17.97
N GLU A 31 -9.84 -5.73 18.18
CA GLU A 31 -11.00 -5.72 17.27
C GLU A 31 -10.61 -5.35 15.84
N ARG A 32 -9.68 -4.40 15.69
CA ARG A 32 -9.18 -3.94 14.37
C ARG A 32 -8.22 -4.94 13.74
N ALA A 33 -7.44 -5.66 14.54
CA ALA A 33 -6.52 -6.69 14.09
C ALA A 33 -7.21 -8.00 13.64
N GLN A 34 -8.49 -8.20 13.99
CA GLN A 34 -9.19 -9.48 13.78
C GLN A 34 -9.21 -9.95 12.33
N ASN A 35 -9.32 -9.04 11.36
CA ASN A 35 -9.31 -9.44 9.94
C ASN A 35 -8.05 -10.20 9.53
N CYS A 36 -6.93 -9.94 10.21
CA CYS A 36 -5.67 -10.63 10.00
C CYS A 36 -5.56 -11.84 10.94
N TYR A 37 -5.77 -11.62 12.23
CA TYR A 37 -5.58 -12.63 13.28
C TYR A 37 -6.52 -13.84 13.13
N ALA A 38 -7.78 -13.62 12.71
CA ALA A 38 -8.76 -14.70 12.55
C ALA A 38 -8.42 -15.67 11.40
N MET A 39 -7.41 -15.35 10.58
CA MET A 39 -6.95 -16.20 9.49
C MET A 39 -5.80 -17.13 9.91
N PHE A 40 -5.29 -16.97 11.13
CA PHE A 40 -4.22 -17.83 11.63
C PHE A 40 -4.82 -19.16 12.12
N GLU A 41 -4.14 -20.26 11.85
CA GLU A 41 -4.58 -21.62 12.20
C GLU A 41 -3.49 -22.32 13.04
N ASP A 42 -3.90 -23.35 13.79
CA ASP A 42 -2.99 -24.28 14.47
C ASP A 42 -2.58 -25.37 13.48
N SER A 43 -1.45 -25.18 12.79
CA SER A 43 -1.01 -26.08 11.72
C SER A 43 -0.25 -27.31 12.26
N ASP A 44 0.30 -27.24 13.47
CA ASP A 44 1.06 -28.32 14.09
C ASP A 44 0.24 -29.18 15.08
N GLY A 45 -1.00 -28.75 15.39
CA GLY A 45 -1.96 -29.44 16.22
C GLY A 45 -1.67 -29.34 17.72
N ASP A 46 -0.87 -28.35 18.15
CA ASP A 46 -0.48 -28.16 19.56
C ASP A 46 -1.53 -27.42 20.41
N GLY A 47 -2.65 -27.01 19.79
CA GLY A 47 -3.73 -26.23 20.39
C GLY A 47 -3.49 -24.72 20.37
N LYS A 48 -2.43 -24.23 19.74
CA LYS A 48 -2.12 -22.80 19.58
C LYS A 48 -2.08 -22.42 18.12
N VAL A 49 -2.59 -21.22 17.87
CA VAL A 49 -2.59 -20.62 16.55
C VAL A 49 -1.17 -20.23 16.15
N ASP A 50 -0.75 -20.58 14.94
CA ASP A 50 0.56 -20.22 14.39
C ASP A 50 0.59 -18.75 13.99
N TYR A 51 1.59 -18.02 14.49
CA TYR A 51 1.86 -16.64 14.11
C TYR A 51 3.36 -16.41 14.00
N ASP A 52 3.75 -15.49 13.13
CA ASP A 52 5.15 -15.09 12.97
C ASP A 52 5.55 -14.08 14.05
N GLU A 53 4.66 -13.13 14.36
CA GLU A 53 4.91 -12.08 15.35
C GLU A 53 3.62 -11.52 15.93
N ILE A 54 3.55 -11.41 17.26
CA ILE A 54 2.53 -10.63 17.97
C ILE A 54 3.22 -9.70 18.95
N ILE A 55 3.02 -8.39 18.79
CA ILE A 55 3.47 -7.37 19.73
C ILE A 55 2.24 -6.62 20.24
N ASP A 56 1.74 -7.02 21.39
CA ASP A 56 0.74 -6.26 22.13
C ASP A 56 1.42 -5.28 23.10
N ASP A 57 1.44 -4.01 22.72
CA ASP A 57 1.83 -2.90 23.59
C ASP A 57 0.67 -1.90 23.70
N SER A 58 -0.52 -2.43 24.00
CA SER A 58 -1.74 -1.65 24.13
C SER A 58 -1.63 -0.51 25.14
N LYS A 59 -0.73 -0.61 26.13
CA LYS A 59 -0.45 0.46 27.10
C LYS A 59 0.12 1.71 26.42
N ASN A 60 0.90 1.54 25.37
CA ASN A 60 1.41 2.60 24.51
C ASN A 60 0.54 2.82 23.26
N GLY A 61 -0.60 2.14 23.18
CA GLY A 61 -1.53 2.25 22.06
C GLY A 61 -1.04 1.58 20.78
N TYR A 62 -0.21 0.54 20.87
CA TYR A 62 0.36 -0.16 19.72
C TYR A 62 -0.02 -1.64 19.72
N LEU A 63 -0.39 -2.17 18.55
CA LEU A 63 -0.57 -3.59 18.33
C LEU A 63 0.00 -3.97 16.96
N LYS A 64 0.80 -5.02 16.90
CA LYS A 64 1.19 -5.68 15.65
C LYS A 64 0.84 -7.15 15.72
N VAL A 65 0.20 -7.65 14.66
CA VAL A 65 0.02 -9.08 14.41
C VAL A 65 0.51 -9.41 13.01
N SER A 66 1.26 -10.50 12.87
CA SER A 66 1.60 -11.07 11.57
C SER A 66 1.71 -12.58 11.64
N GLY A 67 1.35 -13.21 10.54
CA GLY A 67 1.36 -14.66 10.41
C GLY A 67 1.16 -15.08 8.97
N THR A 68 1.23 -16.38 8.74
CA THR A 68 1.17 -16.98 7.42
C THR A 68 -0.02 -17.92 7.32
N TYR A 69 -0.79 -17.80 6.24
CA TYR A 69 -1.90 -18.70 5.95
C TYR A 69 -1.35 -20.05 5.44
N PRO A 70 -1.72 -21.18 6.08
CA PRO A 70 -0.98 -22.44 5.94
C PRO A 70 -1.09 -23.09 4.56
N THR A 71 -2.21 -22.91 3.84
CA THR A 71 -2.43 -23.61 2.57
C THR A 71 -1.71 -22.98 1.37
N CYS A 72 -1.43 -21.68 1.41
CA CYS A 72 -0.86 -20.93 0.29
C CYS A 72 0.42 -20.15 0.63
N GLY A 73 0.90 -20.23 1.87
CA GLY A 73 2.05 -19.45 2.33
C GLY A 73 1.78 -17.94 2.36
N CYS A 74 0.51 -17.55 2.47
CA CYS A 74 0.09 -16.18 2.30
C CYS A 74 0.24 -15.39 3.59
N THR A 75 1.16 -14.44 3.61
CA THR A 75 1.38 -13.64 4.82
C THR A 75 0.31 -12.56 4.98
N CYS A 76 -0.10 -12.36 6.22
CA CYS A 76 -0.88 -11.21 6.66
C CYS A 76 -0.11 -10.44 7.73
N GLU A 77 -0.11 -9.11 7.64
CA GLU A 77 0.39 -8.23 8.69
C GLU A 77 -0.64 -7.13 8.96
N SER A 78 -0.92 -6.86 10.23
CA SER A 78 -1.70 -5.70 10.68
C SER A 78 -0.94 -5.00 11.81
N THR A 79 -0.59 -3.74 11.59
CA THR A 79 0.04 -2.86 12.58
C THR A 79 -0.89 -1.69 12.85
N ILE A 80 -1.21 -1.44 14.12
CA ILE A 80 -2.19 -0.45 14.54
C ILE A 80 -1.56 0.46 15.60
N ALA A 81 -1.79 1.76 15.48
CA ALA A 81 -1.52 2.71 16.56
C ALA A 81 -2.73 3.56 16.91
N ALA A 82 -2.84 3.88 18.20
CA ALA A 82 -3.83 4.75 18.78
C ALA A 82 -3.21 6.10 19.17
N TYR A 83 -3.60 7.16 18.47
CA TYR A 83 -3.12 8.51 18.70
C TYR A 83 -4.12 9.28 19.57
N LYS A 84 -3.69 9.65 20.78
CA LYS A 84 -4.56 10.33 21.75
C LYS A 84 -4.82 11.80 21.34
N THR A 85 -6.06 12.26 21.47
CA THR A 85 -6.45 13.67 21.27
C THR A 85 -6.42 14.45 22.60
N ASN A 86 -6.73 15.74 22.54
CA ASN A 86 -6.93 16.58 23.73
C ASN A 86 -8.17 16.19 24.55
N SER A 87 -9.18 15.59 23.92
CA SER A 87 -10.38 15.07 24.58
C SER A 87 -10.18 13.67 25.17
N ASP A 88 -8.93 13.20 25.26
CA ASP A 88 -8.54 11.85 25.68
C ASP A 88 -9.13 10.69 24.85
N ALA A 89 -9.76 10.99 23.72
CA ALA A 89 -10.19 10.00 22.73
C ALA A 89 -9.02 9.55 21.87
N TYR A 90 -9.15 8.41 21.19
CA TYR A 90 -8.13 7.88 20.29
C TYR A 90 -8.54 8.00 18.82
N VAL A 91 -7.57 8.34 17.98
CA VAL A 91 -7.60 8.14 16.54
C VAL A 91 -6.75 6.93 16.23
N PHE A 92 -7.36 5.90 15.65
CA PHE A 92 -6.63 4.70 15.26
C PHE A 92 -6.14 4.86 13.83
N VAL A 93 -4.90 4.46 13.57
CA VAL A 93 -4.35 4.32 12.22
C VAL A 93 -3.83 2.90 12.09
N ASP A 94 -4.28 2.22 11.05
CA ASP A 94 -3.92 0.83 10.78
C ASP A 94 -3.16 0.78 9.47
N LYS A 95 -2.10 -0.02 9.45
CA LYS A 95 -1.43 -0.49 8.25
C LYS A 95 -1.71 -1.97 8.13
N ASN A 96 -2.31 -2.39 7.03
CA ASN A 96 -2.53 -3.80 6.76
C ASN A 96 -1.84 -4.21 5.46
N SER A 97 -1.37 -5.45 5.42
CA SER A 97 -0.90 -6.10 4.20
C SER A 97 -1.41 -7.53 4.12
N TRP A 98 -1.75 -7.94 2.90
CA TRP A 98 -2.16 -9.29 2.56
C TRP A 98 -1.57 -9.65 1.20
N ASN A 99 -0.57 -10.52 1.20
CA ASN A 99 0.24 -10.75 -0.01
C ASN A 99 -0.53 -11.49 -1.10
N CYS A 100 -1.48 -12.36 -0.75
CA CYS A 100 -2.21 -13.16 -1.73
C CYS A 100 -3.13 -12.36 -2.66
N SER A 101 -3.57 -11.18 -2.23
CA SER A 101 -4.44 -10.30 -3.00
C SER A 101 -3.74 -9.00 -3.39
N TRP A 102 -2.40 -9.00 -3.31
CA TRP A 102 -1.56 -7.83 -3.53
C TRP A 102 -2.14 -6.61 -2.82
N ARG A 103 -2.51 -6.76 -1.54
CA ARG A 103 -3.20 -5.73 -0.78
C ARG A 103 -2.25 -5.11 0.21
N LYS A 104 -2.10 -3.79 0.13
CA LYS A 104 -1.47 -2.95 1.16
C LYS A 104 -2.37 -1.75 1.37
N ASN A 105 -2.74 -1.43 2.60
CA ASN A 105 -3.56 -0.26 2.86
C ASN A 105 -3.22 0.42 4.18
N ILE A 106 -3.56 1.69 4.23
CA ILE A 106 -3.63 2.49 5.45
C ILE A 106 -5.10 2.83 5.67
N THR A 107 -5.60 2.52 6.86
CA THR A 107 -6.96 2.88 7.28
C THR A 107 -6.91 3.67 8.58
N SER A 108 -8.01 4.32 8.93
CA SER A 108 -8.13 5.03 10.18
C SER A 108 -9.56 5.05 10.69
N SER A 109 -9.74 5.19 12.01
CA SER A 109 -11.05 5.44 12.61
C SER A 109 -11.65 6.80 12.22
N LYS A 110 -10.83 7.71 11.66
CA LYS A 110 -11.27 8.95 11.03
C LYS A 110 -10.91 8.96 9.55
N SER A 111 -11.55 9.83 8.76
CA SER A 111 -11.19 10.02 7.36
C SER A 111 -9.72 10.41 7.22
N LEU A 112 -8.98 9.71 6.35
CA LEU A 112 -7.54 9.94 6.12
C LEU A 112 -7.26 11.39 5.71
N ASN A 113 -8.12 11.98 4.87
CA ASN A 113 -7.99 13.39 4.45
C ASN A 113 -8.21 14.39 5.60
N LYS A 114 -8.83 13.98 6.72
CA LYS A 114 -8.99 14.82 7.91
C LYS A 114 -7.77 14.72 8.82
N ILE A 115 -7.16 13.55 8.94
CA ILE A 115 -6.00 13.33 9.82
C ILE A 115 -4.68 13.67 9.13
N PHE A 116 -4.64 13.68 7.79
CA PHE A 116 -3.54 14.18 6.97
C PHE A 116 -4.03 15.42 6.19
N PRO A 117 -4.09 16.60 6.82
CA PRO A 117 -4.68 17.80 6.23
C PRO A 117 -3.71 18.55 5.29
N PHE A 118 -2.94 17.79 4.51
CA PHE A 118 -1.98 18.29 3.53
C PHE A 118 -1.98 17.37 2.31
N ASP A 119 -1.57 17.89 1.16
CA ASP A 119 -1.51 17.11 -0.06
C ASP A 119 -0.13 16.45 -0.18
N PHE A 120 -0.08 15.13 -0.06
CA PHE A 120 1.16 14.36 -0.20
C PHE A 120 1.87 14.60 -1.53
N GLU A 121 1.15 15.01 -2.59
CA GLU A 121 1.77 15.32 -3.86
C GLU A 121 2.48 16.68 -3.83
N SER A 122 1.79 17.77 -3.46
CA SER A 122 2.38 19.11 -3.53
C SER A 122 3.20 19.50 -2.30
N ASP A 123 2.78 19.06 -1.12
CA ASP A 123 3.36 19.49 0.15
C ASP A 123 4.37 18.46 0.67
N GLY A 124 4.24 17.20 0.21
CA GLY A 124 5.03 16.06 0.65
C GLY A 124 6.17 15.71 -0.30
N PHE A 125 5.90 14.79 -1.22
CA PHE A 125 6.92 14.02 -1.96
C PHE A 125 7.42 14.69 -3.23
N PHE A 126 6.63 15.55 -3.88
CA PHE A 126 7.06 16.33 -5.05
C PHE A 126 7.27 17.80 -4.68
N SER A 127 8.00 18.54 -5.53
CA SER A 127 8.16 20.00 -5.37
C SER A 127 6.97 20.80 -5.89
N LYS A 128 6.08 20.17 -6.66
CA LYS A 128 4.88 20.76 -7.23
C LYS A 128 3.86 19.66 -7.51
N LYS A 129 2.58 20.03 -7.51
CA LYS A 129 1.50 19.13 -7.93
C LYS A 129 1.76 18.62 -9.34
N ILE A 130 1.58 17.32 -9.55
CA ILE A 130 1.71 16.67 -10.84
C ILE A 130 0.34 16.19 -11.25
N GLU A 131 -0.13 16.61 -12.42
CA GLU A 131 -1.41 16.16 -12.94
C GLU A 131 -1.35 14.66 -13.27
N ASN A 132 -2.36 13.91 -12.84
CA ASN A 132 -2.50 12.52 -13.23
C ASN A 132 -3.31 12.41 -14.53
N THR A 133 -2.59 12.33 -15.65
CA THR A 133 -3.19 12.18 -16.98
C THR A 133 -3.62 10.75 -17.30
N THR A 134 -3.18 9.76 -16.51
CA THR A 134 -3.44 8.34 -16.76
C THR A 134 -4.70 7.83 -16.06
N HIS A 135 -5.26 8.60 -15.13
CA HIS A 135 -6.34 8.18 -14.23
C HIS A 135 -6.02 6.89 -13.43
N HIS A 136 -4.73 6.62 -13.23
CA HIS A 136 -4.24 5.52 -12.42
C HIS A 136 -3.20 6.00 -11.41
N ALA A 137 -3.26 5.50 -10.18
CA ALA A 137 -2.22 5.75 -9.20
C ALA A 137 -0.94 5.02 -9.61
N THR A 138 0.20 5.71 -9.46
CA THR A 138 1.53 5.14 -9.69
C THR A 138 2.20 4.73 -8.39
N PHE A 139 1.88 5.44 -7.29
CA PHE A 139 2.45 5.20 -5.98
C PHE A 139 1.38 4.94 -4.94
N TYR A 140 1.80 4.27 -3.87
CA TYR A 140 1.06 4.19 -2.63
C TYR A 140 1.91 4.71 -1.47
N LEU A 141 1.23 5.05 -0.38
CA LEU A 141 1.87 5.40 0.88
C LEU A 141 2.08 4.15 1.72
N ASP A 142 3.29 4.01 2.24
CA ASP A 142 3.62 3.03 3.26
C ASP A 142 3.95 3.77 4.56
N ILE A 143 3.46 3.29 5.69
CA ILE A 143 3.73 3.89 6.99
C ILE A 143 4.52 2.97 7.90
N GLU A 144 5.42 3.57 8.66
CA GLU A 144 6.09 2.96 9.79
C GLU A 144 5.47 3.56 11.05
N ILE A 145 4.61 2.76 11.68
CA ILE A 145 3.94 3.13 12.93
C ILE A 145 4.94 2.90 14.07
N PRO A 146 5.27 3.93 14.86
CA PRO A 146 6.22 3.76 15.95
C PRO A 146 5.58 2.94 17.07
N LYS A 147 6.34 2.00 17.65
CA LYS A 147 5.94 1.30 18.88
C LYS A 147 5.84 2.25 20.08
N THR A 148 6.73 3.24 20.14
CA THR A 148 6.80 4.25 21.19
C THR A 148 6.85 5.65 20.62
N GLY A 149 6.08 6.57 21.19
CA GLY A 149 5.94 7.93 20.68
C GLY A 149 4.92 8.03 19.54
N THR A 150 4.91 9.17 18.83
CA THR A 150 3.90 9.48 17.81
C THR A 150 4.48 9.95 16.49
N ASP A 151 5.81 9.95 16.35
CA ASP A 151 6.49 10.29 15.10
C ASP A 151 6.32 9.12 14.12
N THR A 152 5.47 9.31 13.11
CA THR A 152 5.15 8.30 12.10
C THR A 152 5.93 8.58 10.83
N LYS A 153 6.70 7.62 10.34
CA LYS A 153 7.37 7.76 9.04
C LYS A 153 6.41 7.33 7.94
N VAL A 154 6.28 8.13 6.90
CA VAL A 154 5.49 7.82 5.69
C VAL A 154 6.43 7.82 4.51
N SER A 155 6.46 6.73 3.75
CA SER A 155 7.28 6.58 2.56
C SER A 155 6.41 6.46 1.32
N ILE A 156 6.86 7.04 0.21
CA ILE A 156 6.23 6.84 -1.09
C ILE A 156 6.83 5.60 -1.74
N LYS A 157 6.00 4.64 -2.12
CA LYS A 157 6.42 3.39 -2.78
C LYS A 157 5.66 3.20 -4.08
N MET A 158 6.28 2.55 -5.06
CA MET A 158 5.61 2.25 -6.32
C MET A 158 4.57 1.15 -6.15
N ILE A 159 3.43 1.32 -6.78
CA ILE A 159 2.49 0.21 -6.99
C ILE A 159 3.16 -0.78 -7.96
N PRO A 160 3.18 -2.09 -7.65
CA PRO A 160 3.77 -3.10 -8.51
C PRO A 160 3.29 -3.01 -9.97
N PHE A 161 4.19 -3.26 -10.92
CA PHE A 161 3.84 -3.22 -12.33
C PHE A 161 2.87 -4.34 -12.69
N GLY A 162 1.83 -4.02 -13.45
CA GLY A 162 0.69 -4.93 -13.70
C GLY A 162 -0.54 -4.63 -12.87
N LEU A 163 -0.40 -3.93 -11.75
CA LEU A 163 -1.55 -3.45 -10.98
C LEU A 163 -2.01 -2.08 -11.51
N HIS A 164 -3.31 -1.97 -11.81
CA HIS A 164 -3.95 -0.77 -12.34
C HIS A 164 -4.97 -0.21 -11.35
N ILE A 165 -4.53 0.71 -10.50
CA ILE A 165 -5.37 1.30 -9.45
C ILE A 165 -6.02 2.57 -10.00
N LYS A 166 -7.32 2.54 -10.26
CA LYS A 166 -8.07 3.71 -10.75
C LYS A 166 -8.03 4.83 -9.70
N SER A 167 -7.50 5.99 -10.07
CA SER A 167 -7.44 7.16 -9.20
C SER A 167 -7.33 8.46 -10.00
N LYS A 168 -7.84 9.55 -9.42
CA LYS A 168 -7.58 10.91 -9.92
C LYS A 168 -6.21 11.45 -9.49
N LYS A 169 -5.57 10.81 -8.52
CA LYS A 169 -4.27 11.18 -7.94
C LYS A 169 -3.19 10.19 -8.38
N ASN A 170 -1.94 10.61 -8.32
CA ASN A 170 -0.78 9.75 -8.56
C ASN A 170 -0.43 8.88 -7.34
N ILE A 171 -0.83 9.34 -6.15
CA ILE A 171 -0.54 8.70 -4.86
C ILE A 171 -1.85 8.27 -4.20
N GLU A 172 -1.90 7.02 -3.73
CA GLU A 172 -3.00 6.46 -2.93
C GLU A 172 -2.55 6.01 -1.53
N PHE A 173 -3.49 5.85 -0.59
CA PHE A 173 -3.21 5.31 0.76
C PHE A 173 -3.04 3.79 0.78
N GLY A 174 -3.08 3.15 -0.38
CA GLY A 174 -2.99 1.71 -0.52
C GLY A 174 -3.34 1.26 -1.92
N TYR A 175 -3.27 -0.05 -2.12
CA TYR A 175 -3.72 -0.73 -3.32
C TYR A 175 -4.21 -2.13 -2.96
N SER A 176 -5.01 -2.70 -3.85
CA SER A 176 -5.36 -4.11 -3.83
C SER A 176 -5.56 -4.56 -5.28
N GLU A 177 -5.26 -5.83 -5.56
CA GLU A 177 -5.69 -6.41 -6.82
C GLU A 177 -7.22 -6.37 -6.93
N ALA A 178 -7.72 -5.95 -8.09
CA ALA A 178 -9.14 -6.03 -8.39
C ALA A 178 -9.47 -7.41 -8.96
N LEU A 179 -10.59 -7.98 -8.53
CA LEU A 179 -11.08 -9.28 -9.03
C LEU A 179 -11.20 -9.24 -10.57
N GLY A 180 -10.55 -10.18 -11.26
CA GLY A 180 -10.68 -10.38 -12.72
C GLY A 180 -9.54 -9.86 -13.62
N TYR A 181 -8.44 -9.34 -13.07
CA TYR A 181 -7.27 -8.91 -13.86
C TYR A 181 -6.29 -10.02 -14.24
N SER A 182 -6.61 -11.28 -13.90
CA SER A 182 -5.87 -12.48 -14.30
C SER A 182 -5.66 -12.64 -15.81
N SER A 183 -6.37 -11.87 -16.66
CA SER A 183 -6.23 -11.91 -18.13
C SER A 183 -5.15 -10.97 -18.72
N ILE A 184 -4.70 -9.93 -18.01
CA ILE A 184 -3.61 -9.01 -18.44
C ILE A 184 -2.29 -9.33 -17.68
N SER A 185 -2.35 -10.34 -16.83
CA SER A 185 -1.34 -10.89 -15.92
C SER A 185 0.06 -11.16 -16.50
N HIS A 186 0.19 -11.34 -17.82
CA HIS A 186 1.44 -11.82 -18.41
C HIS A 186 2.43 -10.71 -18.78
N TYR A 187 1.97 -9.50 -19.15
CA TYR A 187 2.90 -8.42 -19.56
C TYR A 187 3.94 -8.04 -18.51
N PRO A 188 3.62 -7.94 -17.20
CA PRO A 188 4.62 -7.68 -16.17
C PRO A 188 5.76 -8.70 -16.19
N THR A 189 5.41 -10.01 -16.21
CA THR A 189 6.38 -11.11 -16.26
C THR A 189 7.23 -11.07 -17.52
N LEU A 190 6.62 -10.76 -18.68
CA LEU A 190 7.36 -10.65 -19.94
C LEU A 190 8.34 -9.49 -19.94
N ILE A 191 7.93 -8.31 -19.48
CA ILE A 191 8.86 -7.19 -19.34
C ILE A 191 9.99 -7.55 -18.40
N TYR A 192 9.69 -8.13 -17.23
CA TYR A 192 10.72 -8.54 -16.29
C TYR A 192 11.76 -9.47 -16.95
N ASN A 193 11.29 -10.46 -17.71
CA ASN A 193 12.16 -11.39 -18.44
C ASN A 193 13.01 -10.72 -19.52
N ILE A 194 12.48 -9.72 -20.24
CA ILE A 194 13.28 -8.93 -21.17
C ILE A 194 14.34 -8.13 -20.39
N VAL A 195 13.91 -7.30 -19.45
CA VAL A 195 14.78 -6.28 -18.84
C VAL A 195 15.87 -6.86 -17.98
N LYS A 196 15.64 -8.00 -17.31
CA LYS A 196 16.65 -8.61 -16.42
C LYS A 196 17.92 -9.00 -17.19
N ASP A 197 17.76 -9.42 -18.44
CA ASP A 197 18.83 -9.98 -19.28
C ASP A 197 19.38 -8.97 -20.32
N LEU A 198 18.77 -7.78 -20.44
CA LEU A 198 19.31 -6.70 -21.28
C LEU A 198 20.70 -6.27 -20.79
N GLN A 199 21.63 -6.19 -21.74
CA GLN A 199 23.01 -5.76 -21.48
C GLN A 199 23.24 -4.28 -21.76
N ASP A 200 22.62 -3.75 -22.81
CA ASP A 200 22.78 -2.35 -23.20
C ASP A 200 21.70 -1.47 -22.53
N GLU A 201 22.15 -0.41 -21.85
CA GLU A 201 21.25 0.57 -21.20
C GLU A 201 20.41 1.36 -22.22
N GLU A 202 20.90 1.53 -23.46
CA GLU A 202 20.20 2.27 -24.51
C GLU A 202 19.14 1.44 -25.24
N THR A 203 19.13 0.11 -25.11
CA THR A 203 18.17 -0.76 -25.80
C THR A 203 16.72 -0.33 -25.58
N LEU A 204 16.35 0.05 -24.35
CA LEU A 204 15.00 0.53 -24.04
C LEU A 204 14.68 1.86 -24.74
N ASN A 205 15.67 2.74 -24.88
CA ASN A 205 15.53 4.01 -25.58
C ASN A 205 15.36 3.78 -27.09
N HIS A 206 16.14 2.88 -27.69
CA HIS A 206 15.96 2.47 -29.08
C HIS A 206 14.58 1.87 -29.34
N LEU A 207 14.10 0.98 -28.45
CA LEU A 207 12.74 0.40 -28.51
C LEU A 207 11.65 1.48 -28.47
N LEU A 208 11.71 2.40 -27.50
CA LEU A 208 10.71 3.46 -27.34
C LEU A 208 10.58 4.35 -28.58
N ASN A 209 11.68 4.50 -29.33
CA ASN A 209 11.78 5.31 -30.54
C ASN A 209 11.66 4.48 -31.84
N SER A 210 11.32 3.20 -31.76
CA SER A 210 11.19 2.29 -32.91
C SER A 210 12.47 2.13 -33.75
N ARG A 211 13.66 2.37 -33.17
CA ARG A 211 14.98 2.24 -33.81
C ARG A 211 15.54 0.83 -33.62
N PHE A 212 14.88 -0.16 -34.21
CA PHE A 212 15.19 -1.58 -33.95
C PHE A 212 16.54 -2.03 -34.51
N ASP A 213 17.01 -1.40 -35.57
CA ASP A 213 18.29 -1.62 -36.24
C ASP A 213 19.50 -1.20 -35.38
N GLU A 214 19.29 -0.32 -34.41
CA GLU A 214 20.33 0.14 -33.48
C GLU A 214 20.48 -0.77 -32.25
N ILE A 215 19.62 -1.78 -32.09
CA ILE A 215 19.64 -2.70 -30.94
C ILE A 215 20.60 -3.85 -31.22
N SER A 216 21.44 -4.19 -30.24
CA SER A 216 22.37 -5.32 -30.35
C SER A 216 21.65 -6.63 -30.71
N ASN A 217 22.31 -7.50 -31.48
CA ASN A 217 21.72 -8.78 -31.89
C ASN A 217 21.29 -9.65 -30.70
N GLN A 218 22.03 -9.57 -29.59
CA GLN A 218 21.72 -10.31 -28.37
C GLN A 218 20.44 -9.81 -27.71
N ASP A 219 20.31 -8.49 -27.51
CA ASP A 219 19.10 -7.90 -26.91
C ASP A 219 17.88 -8.06 -27.84
N MET A 220 18.08 -7.93 -29.16
CA MET A 220 17.04 -8.13 -30.15
C MET A 220 16.50 -9.57 -30.13
N LYS A 221 17.35 -10.56 -29.85
CA LYS A 221 16.92 -11.95 -29.70
C LYS A 221 15.94 -12.09 -28.52
N LEU A 222 16.26 -11.52 -27.35
CA LEU A 222 15.39 -11.52 -26.17
C LEU A 222 14.02 -10.85 -26.47
N ILE A 223 14.06 -9.73 -27.18
CA ILE A 223 12.86 -8.99 -27.59
C ILE A 223 11.99 -9.84 -28.52
N ASN A 224 12.58 -10.48 -29.54
CA ASN A 224 11.85 -11.30 -30.50
C ASN A 224 11.28 -12.57 -29.86
N GLU A 225 11.97 -13.19 -28.90
CA GLU A 225 11.44 -14.34 -28.15
C GLU A 225 10.18 -13.97 -27.34
N SER A 226 10.12 -12.71 -26.86
CA SER A 226 9.00 -12.17 -26.09
C SER A 226 7.86 -11.60 -26.94
N VAL A 227 8.00 -11.61 -28.28
CA VAL A 227 7.00 -11.12 -29.24
C VAL A 227 6.63 -12.26 -30.19
N ASN A 228 5.55 -12.99 -29.91
CA ASN A 228 5.06 -14.05 -30.77
C ASN A 228 3.53 -14.26 -30.67
N ASP A 229 2.97 -14.91 -31.69
CA ASP A 229 1.51 -15.14 -31.84
C ASP A 229 0.90 -16.15 -30.84
N LYS A 230 1.71 -16.86 -30.04
CA LYS A 230 1.28 -17.99 -29.20
C LYS A 230 1.22 -17.66 -27.70
N ASN A 231 0.73 -16.47 -27.35
CA ASN A 231 0.43 -15.97 -25.97
C ASN A 231 1.45 -15.00 -25.34
N TYR A 232 2.09 -14.15 -26.15
CA TYR A 232 2.98 -13.10 -25.67
C TYR A 232 2.51 -11.72 -26.16
N PHE A 233 3.37 -10.69 -26.10
CA PHE A 233 3.10 -9.46 -26.84
C PHE A 233 2.84 -9.81 -28.31
N LYS A 234 1.67 -9.43 -28.82
CA LYS A 234 1.21 -9.76 -30.18
C LYS A 234 2.17 -9.23 -31.24
N ASN A 235 2.81 -8.11 -30.96
CA ASN A 235 3.78 -7.47 -31.84
C ASN A 235 4.62 -6.43 -31.06
N LYS A 236 5.64 -5.89 -31.73
CA LYS A 236 6.52 -4.85 -31.14
C LYS A 236 5.77 -3.56 -30.79
N VAL A 237 4.65 -3.26 -31.46
CA VAL A 237 3.83 -2.06 -31.15
C VAL A 237 3.20 -2.17 -29.77
N GLU A 238 2.69 -3.36 -29.42
CA GLU A 238 2.12 -3.62 -28.10
C GLU A 238 3.19 -3.56 -27.00
N LEU A 239 4.37 -4.13 -27.24
CA LEU A 239 5.53 -4.01 -26.36
C LEU A 239 5.91 -2.54 -26.13
N ILE A 240 6.02 -1.75 -27.21
CA ILE A 240 6.35 -0.32 -27.12
C ILE A 240 5.28 0.45 -26.34
N LYS A 241 4.00 0.13 -26.54
CA LYS A 241 2.90 0.76 -25.79
C LYS A 241 3.07 0.53 -24.29
N TYR A 242 3.33 -0.71 -23.88
CA TYR A 242 3.53 -1.03 -22.47
C TYR A 242 4.81 -0.40 -21.91
N LEU A 243 5.92 -0.40 -22.67
CA LEU A 243 7.14 0.31 -22.29
C LEU A 243 6.93 1.82 -22.14
N LYS A 244 6.08 2.45 -22.96
CA LYS A 244 5.71 3.86 -22.79
C LYS A 244 4.94 4.11 -21.50
N GLU A 245 4.03 3.22 -21.12
CA GLU A 245 3.33 3.32 -19.82
C GLU A 245 4.33 3.22 -18.65
N LEU A 246 5.28 2.29 -18.71
CA LEU A 246 6.34 2.17 -17.71
C LEU A 246 7.29 3.39 -17.71
N LYS A 247 7.58 3.94 -18.88
CA LYS A 247 8.39 5.16 -19.03
C LYS A 247 7.71 6.36 -18.38
N CYS A 248 6.38 6.50 -18.52
CA CYS A 248 5.62 7.52 -17.80
C CYS A 248 5.75 7.35 -16.26
N LYS A 249 5.70 6.12 -15.75
CA LYS A 249 5.92 5.85 -14.31
C LYS A 249 7.33 6.23 -13.87
N TYR A 250 8.35 5.90 -14.66
CA TYR A 250 9.74 6.29 -14.41
C TYR A 250 9.93 7.82 -14.43
N ASP A 251 9.36 8.50 -15.43
CA ASP A 251 9.43 9.96 -15.53
C ASP A 251 8.73 10.66 -14.36
N LEU A 252 7.74 10.00 -13.75
CA LEU A 252 7.14 10.46 -12.52
C LEU A 252 8.02 10.16 -11.29
N TYR A 253 8.60 8.96 -11.21
CA TYR A 253 9.54 8.57 -10.15
C TYR A 253 10.73 9.53 -10.05
N THR A 254 11.32 9.91 -11.19
CA THR A 254 12.46 10.85 -11.23
C THR A 254 12.11 12.27 -10.76
N LYS A 255 10.83 12.61 -10.60
CA LYS A 255 10.36 13.89 -10.07
C LYS A 255 10.20 13.88 -8.54
N ILE A 256 10.26 12.72 -7.89
CA ILE A 256 10.19 12.60 -6.43
C ILE A 256 11.37 13.38 -5.81
N LYS A 257 11.06 14.25 -4.85
CA LYS A 257 12.04 15.05 -4.11
C LYS A 257 12.39 14.47 -2.76
N HIS A 258 11.43 13.79 -2.14
CA HIS A 258 11.60 13.16 -0.84
C HIS A 258 11.06 11.75 -0.95
N GLU A 259 11.80 10.74 -0.51
CA GLU A 259 11.32 9.34 -0.50
C GLU A 259 10.49 9.03 0.75
N SER A 260 10.65 9.83 1.79
CA SER A 260 9.94 9.69 3.06
C SER A 260 9.68 11.04 3.72
N LEU A 261 8.70 11.06 4.62
CA LEU A 261 8.32 12.16 5.49
C LEU A 261 8.26 11.62 6.92
N VAL A 262 8.68 12.39 7.91
CA VAL A 262 8.34 12.12 9.31
C VAL A 262 7.18 13.03 9.67
N LEU A 263 6.09 12.43 10.14
CA LEU A 263 4.90 13.13 10.58
C LEU A 263 4.89 13.21 12.10
N GLY A 264 4.64 14.40 12.64
CA GLY A 264 4.33 14.57 14.05
C GLY A 264 2.83 14.57 14.28
N TRP A 265 2.41 14.13 15.47
CA TRP A 265 1.01 14.18 15.89
C TRP A 265 0.69 15.46 16.66
N ASN A 266 -0.28 16.23 16.21
CA ASN A 266 -0.82 17.37 16.96
C ASN A 266 -2.01 16.89 17.81
N ARG A 267 -1.78 16.71 19.12
CA ARG A 267 -2.80 16.24 20.07
C ARG A 267 -4.00 17.17 20.19
N GLU A 268 -3.79 18.49 20.13
CA GLU A 268 -4.85 19.49 20.28
C GLU A 268 -5.84 19.44 19.12
N LYS A 269 -5.33 19.30 17.89
CA LYS A 269 -6.14 19.27 16.68
C LYS A 269 -6.54 17.85 16.27
N GLY A 270 -5.86 16.82 16.79
CA GLY A 270 -6.09 15.43 16.41
C GLY A 270 -5.75 15.15 14.95
N ILE A 271 -4.65 15.74 14.45
CA ILE A 271 -4.17 15.65 13.06
C ILE A 271 -2.66 15.48 13.02
N PHE A 272 -2.14 14.94 11.93
CA PHE A 272 -0.72 14.92 11.63
C PHE A 272 -0.25 16.23 10.99
N TYR A 273 1.04 16.51 11.13
CA TYR A 273 1.75 17.56 10.41
C TYR A 273 3.10 17.03 9.92
N ILE A 274 3.60 17.56 8.80
CA ILE A 274 4.93 17.20 8.31
C ILE A 274 5.98 17.83 9.24
N LYS A 275 6.72 16.99 9.96
CA LYS A 275 7.78 17.39 10.89
C LYS A 275 9.11 17.53 10.16
N THR A 276 9.47 16.53 9.36
CA THR A 276 10.68 16.57 8.51
C THR A 276 10.43 15.88 7.17
N LYS A 277 11.22 16.26 6.17
CA LYS A 277 11.25 15.61 4.86
C LYS A 277 12.57 14.87 4.68
N GLY A 278 12.51 13.64 4.17
CA GLY A 278 13.67 12.78 3.97
C GLY A 278 14.50 13.15 2.73
N SER A 279 15.47 12.31 2.43
CA SER A 279 16.32 12.39 1.24
C SER A 279 15.55 12.23 -0.07
N SER A 280 16.13 12.74 -1.15
CA SER A 280 15.71 12.38 -2.50
C SER A 280 16.09 10.94 -2.84
N PRO A 281 15.27 10.22 -3.62
CA PRO A 281 15.62 8.89 -4.08
C PRO A 281 16.89 8.92 -4.93
N LYS A 282 17.64 7.82 -4.92
CA LYS A 282 18.80 7.65 -5.79
C LYS A 282 18.36 7.73 -7.25
N LYS A 283 19.13 8.47 -8.05
CA LYS A 283 18.93 8.49 -9.51
C LYS A 283 19.34 7.13 -10.06
N VAL A 284 18.44 6.50 -10.81
CA VAL A 284 18.65 5.24 -11.52
C VAL A 284 18.31 5.42 -12.98
N SER A 285 18.95 4.68 -13.89
CA SER A 285 18.57 4.62 -15.30
C SER A 285 17.20 3.97 -15.47
N PHE A 286 16.55 4.16 -16.62
CA PHE A 286 15.24 3.53 -16.88
C PHE A 286 15.36 2.00 -16.85
N LEU A 287 16.45 1.43 -17.35
CA LEU A 287 16.71 -0.01 -17.28
C LEU A 287 16.80 -0.49 -15.82
N ASN A 288 17.62 0.17 -15.00
CA ASN A 288 17.77 -0.22 -13.59
C ASN A 288 16.47 -0.05 -12.79
N PHE A 289 15.70 1.01 -13.09
CA PHE A 289 14.37 1.18 -12.54
C PHE A 289 13.46 -0.01 -12.81
N LEU A 290 13.45 -0.53 -14.05
CA LEU A 290 12.68 -1.73 -14.39
C LEU A 290 13.25 -2.98 -13.71
N LYS A 291 14.58 -3.19 -13.70
CA LYS A 291 15.22 -4.35 -13.07
C LYS A 291 14.90 -4.48 -11.57
N THR A 292 14.77 -3.37 -10.86
CA THR A 292 14.53 -3.35 -9.40
C THR A 292 13.08 -3.20 -8.99
N ALA A 293 12.16 -3.04 -9.94
CA ALA A 293 10.74 -2.85 -9.63
C ALA A 293 10.08 -4.15 -9.14
N GLU A 294 9.04 -4.01 -8.34
CA GLU A 294 8.12 -5.12 -8.05
C GLU A 294 7.17 -5.31 -9.25
N TYR A 295 7.05 -6.56 -9.69
CA TYR A 295 6.12 -6.96 -10.75
C TYR A 295 5.02 -7.80 -10.12
N TRP A 296 3.78 -7.52 -10.50
CA TRP A 296 2.67 -8.39 -10.16
C TRP A 296 2.90 -9.77 -10.76
N SER A 297 2.56 -10.79 -10.00
CA SER A 297 2.51 -12.18 -10.42
C SER A 297 1.30 -12.84 -9.77
N ALA A 298 0.76 -13.87 -10.43
CA ALA A 298 -0.31 -14.66 -9.83
C ALA A 298 0.16 -15.20 -8.48
N MET A 299 -0.61 -14.88 -7.45
CA MET A 299 -0.55 -15.50 -6.13
C MET A 299 -1.75 -16.43 -6.04
N CYS A 300 -1.55 -17.55 -5.33
CA CYS A 300 -2.46 -18.69 -5.17
C CYS A 300 -3.93 -18.50 -5.58
#